data_AF-A0A367JGM8-F1
#
_entry.id   AF-A0A367JGM8-F1
#
_cell.length_a   1.000
_cell.length_b   1.000
_cell.length_c   1.000
_cell.angle_alpha   90.00
_cell.angle_beta   90.00
_cell.angle_gamma   90.00
#
_symmetry.space_group_name_H-M   'P 1'
#
loop_
_entity.id
_entity.type
_entity.pdbx_description
1 polymer ?
#
loop_
_entity_poly.entity_id
_entity_poly.type
_entity_poly.pdbx_seq_one_letter_code
_entity_poly.pdbx_strand_id
1 'polypeptide(L)'
;MREPNFSFPSQSRAAVCITSALYDRRALDCTATLPLVNSLTHLAYLTSTSPRIREILCLDGGLERLVRILFNTSNRADRLTSWKWTLAFQTVVNVGVRGTEQIRTKVVDAGVIPFILTILSNTNKGLEQRIDHSKTSSIHNNTLRRSTFPYVKINAAQRRHRRIHKDDKKHIEDHVFHREEDILLSLQLLAYLSKYPHIRDLFHTAYDKN
;
A
#
# COMPACT_ATOMS: atom_id res chain seq x y z
N MET A 1 17.39 12.17 -20.93
CA MET A 1 16.18 12.58 -21.68
C MET A 1 14.99 11.90 -21.03
N ARG A 2 13.89 12.61 -20.77
CA ARG A 2 12.68 12.02 -20.16
C ARG A 2 11.95 11.24 -21.26
N GLU A 3 11.66 9.96 -21.04
CA GLU A 3 10.85 9.20 -22.00
C GLU A 3 9.46 9.87 -22.13
N PRO A 4 9.01 10.17 -23.36
CA PRO A 4 7.72 10.80 -23.56
C PRO A 4 6.58 9.83 -23.21
N ASN A 5 5.58 10.29 -22.46
CA ASN A 5 4.37 9.50 -22.23
C ASN A 5 3.61 9.30 -23.54
N PHE A 6 2.96 8.15 -23.71
CA PHE A 6 2.10 7.91 -24.87
C PHE A 6 0.91 8.87 -24.89
N SER A 7 0.78 9.65 -25.97
CA SER A 7 -0.40 10.47 -26.25
C SER A 7 -1.51 9.63 -26.90
N PHE A 8 -2.76 10.07 -26.80
CA PHE A 8 -3.89 9.44 -27.48
C PHE A 8 -4.59 10.41 -28.45
N PRO A 9 -4.06 10.57 -29.69
CA PRO A 9 -4.52 11.58 -30.65
C PRO A 9 -5.95 11.38 -31.09
N SER A 10 -6.42 10.12 -31.18
CA SER A 10 -7.79 9.78 -31.59
C SER A 10 -8.86 10.36 -30.66
N GLN A 11 -8.53 10.64 -29.40
CA GLN A 11 -9.41 11.30 -28.44
C GLN A 11 -8.90 12.68 -28.01
N SER A 12 -7.91 13.23 -28.72
CA SER A 12 -7.27 14.52 -28.40
C SER A 12 -6.79 14.61 -26.95
N ARG A 13 -6.27 13.50 -26.39
CA ARG A 13 -5.75 13.45 -25.02
C ARG A 13 -4.22 13.46 -25.02
N ALA A 14 -3.65 14.25 -24.11
CA ALA A 14 -2.21 14.34 -23.90
C ALA A 14 -1.57 13.06 -23.32
N ALA A 15 -2.39 12.14 -22.78
CA ALA A 15 -1.94 10.84 -22.29
C ALA A 15 -3.00 9.77 -22.55
N VAL A 16 -2.57 8.52 -22.75
CA VAL A 16 -3.46 7.34 -22.72
C VAL A 16 -3.95 7.13 -21.28
N CYS A 17 -5.27 7.01 -21.10
CA CYS A 17 -5.91 6.81 -19.80
C CYS A 17 -6.86 5.62 -19.86
N ILE A 18 -7.02 4.93 -18.72
CA ILE A 18 -8.05 3.89 -18.57
C ILE A 18 -9.39 4.57 -18.31
N THR A 19 -10.45 4.10 -18.99
CA THR A 19 -11.82 4.57 -18.81
C THR A 19 -12.74 3.39 -18.51
N SER A 20 -13.98 3.65 -18.05
CA SER A 20 -14.97 2.61 -17.72
C SER A 20 -15.30 1.65 -18.87
N ALA A 21 -15.02 2.04 -20.12
CA ALA A 21 -15.29 1.23 -21.31
C ALA A 21 -14.01 0.66 -21.96
N LEU A 22 -12.83 1.17 -21.63
CA LEU A 22 -11.60 0.85 -22.33
C LEU A 22 -10.41 0.73 -21.37
N TYR A 23 -9.79 -0.45 -21.39
CA TYR A 23 -8.52 -0.72 -20.77
C TYR A 23 -7.42 -0.73 -21.83
N ASP A 24 -6.38 0.08 -21.61
CA ASP A 24 -5.15 0.08 -22.40
C ASP A 24 -3.96 0.01 -21.43
N ARG A 25 -3.18 -1.06 -21.54
CA ARG A 25 -2.00 -1.33 -20.73
C ARG A 25 -1.04 -0.15 -20.65
N ARG A 26 -0.84 0.57 -21.76
CA ARG A 26 0.14 1.66 -21.88
C ARG A 26 -0.16 2.82 -20.93
N ALA A 27 -1.40 2.95 -20.47
CA ALA A 27 -1.76 3.92 -19.44
C ALA A 27 -1.02 3.70 -18.12
N LEU A 28 -0.60 2.45 -17.82
CA LEU A 28 0.18 2.09 -16.64
C LEU A 28 1.68 2.39 -16.79
N ASP A 29 2.13 2.72 -18.00
CA ASP A 29 3.50 3.13 -18.29
C ASP A 29 3.74 4.64 -18.11
N CYS A 30 2.70 5.39 -17.72
CA CYS A 30 2.79 6.83 -17.58
C CYS A 30 3.74 7.26 -16.44
N THR A 31 4.71 8.11 -16.76
CA THR A 31 5.65 8.70 -15.80
C THR A 31 5.05 9.85 -15.00
N ALA A 32 3.95 10.44 -15.50
CA ALA A 32 3.27 11.53 -14.84
C ALA A 32 2.38 11.00 -13.70
N THR A 33 2.52 11.60 -12.52
CA THR A 33 1.82 11.18 -11.30
C THR A 33 0.30 11.25 -11.45
N LEU A 34 -0.23 12.37 -11.93
CA LEU A 34 -1.68 12.61 -11.98
C LEU A 34 -2.41 11.70 -12.98
N PRO A 35 -1.95 11.54 -14.24
CA PRO A 35 -2.60 10.61 -15.18
C PRO A 35 -2.51 9.15 -14.74
N LEU A 36 -1.40 8.76 -14.09
CA LEU A 36 -1.26 7.42 -13.55
C LEU A 36 -2.25 7.17 -12.40
N VAL A 37 -2.37 8.09 -11.45
CA VAL A 37 -3.37 8.00 -10.38
C VAL A 37 -4.78 7.90 -10.96
N ASN A 38 -5.13 8.74 -11.95
CA ASN A 38 -6.43 8.68 -12.61
C ASN A 38 -6.70 7.32 -13.26
N SER A 39 -5.69 6.78 -13.97
CA SER A 39 -5.80 5.46 -14.60
C SER A 39 -5.96 4.34 -13.57
N LEU A 40 -5.21 4.39 -12.46
CA LEU A 40 -5.33 3.42 -11.37
C LEU A 40 -6.70 3.51 -10.67
N THR A 41 -7.27 4.71 -10.51
CA THR A 41 -8.62 4.90 -9.95
C THR A 41 -9.67 4.20 -10.80
N HIS A 42 -9.67 4.43 -12.12
CA HIS A 42 -10.60 3.73 -13.01
C HIS A 42 -10.35 2.23 -13.05
N LEU A 43 -9.08 1.80 -13.02
CA LEU A 43 -8.72 0.39 -13.00
C LEU A 43 -9.18 -0.30 -11.71
N ALA A 44 -9.11 0.36 -10.56
CA ALA A 44 -9.59 -0.19 -9.29
C ALA A 44 -11.09 -0.48 -9.34
N TYR A 45 -11.87 0.41 -9.95
CA TYR A 45 -13.29 0.19 -10.20
C TYR A 45 -13.52 -0.98 -11.18
N LEU A 46 -12.86 -0.97 -12.34
CA LEU A 46 -13.02 -2.00 -13.36
C LEU A 46 -12.64 -3.40 -12.90
N THR A 47 -11.56 -3.53 -12.13
CA THR A 47 -11.13 -4.81 -11.56
C THR A 47 -12.11 -5.34 -10.52
N SER A 48 -12.88 -4.46 -9.87
CA SER A 48 -13.95 -4.85 -8.95
C SER A 48 -15.18 -5.38 -9.69
N THR A 49 -15.55 -4.79 -10.82
CA THR A 49 -16.82 -5.08 -11.51
C THR A 49 -16.71 -6.04 -12.70
N SER A 50 -15.57 -6.06 -13.40
CA SER A 50 -15.43 -6.77 -14.68
C SER A 50 -14.47 -7.96 -14.60
N PRO A 51 -14.96 -9.21 -14.76
CA PRO A 51 -14.09 -10.39 -14.85
C PRO A 51 -13.16 -10.34 -16.07
N ARG A 52 -13.67 -9.85 -17.21
CA ARG A 52 -12.89 -9.71 -18.45
C ARG A 52 -11.66 -8.81 -18.27
N ILE A 53 -11.77 -7.72 -17.51
CA ILE A 53 -10.61 -6.86 -17.23
C ILE A 53 -9.57 -7.57 -16.37
N ARG A 54 -10.00 -8.38 -15.38
CA ARG A 54 -9.08 -9.17 -14.56
C ARG A 54 -8.31 -10.20 -15.39
N GLU A 55 -8.98 -10.84 -16.35
CA GLU A 55 -8.36 -11.77 -17.29
C GLU A 55 -7.35 -11.08 -18.20
N ILE A 56 -7.75 -9.96 -18.83
CA ILE A 56 -6.85 -9.19 -19.72
C ILE A 56 -5.58 -8.77 -18.97
N LEU A 57 -5.71 -8.24 -17.75
CA LEU A 57 -4.58 -7.83 -16.90
C LEU A 57 -3.59 -8.97 -16.58
N CYS A 58 -4.06 -10.22 -16.53
CA CYS A 58 -3.20 -11.37 -16.28
C CYS A 58 -2.52 -11.87 -17.57
N LEU A 59 -3.14 -11.65 -18.72
CA LEU A 59 -2.65 -12.11 -20.01
C LEU A 59 -1.63 -11.15 -20.63
N ASP A 60 -1.81 -9.85 -20.43
CA ASP A 60 -0.98 -8.81 -21.05
C ASP A 60 0.23 -8.37 -20.20
N GLY A 61 0.43 -9.03 -19.05
CA GLY A 61 1.48 -8.72 -18.08
C GLY A 61 1.17 -7.50 -17.19
N GLY A 62 -0.09 -7.06 -17.12
CA GLY A 62 -0.57 -5.86 -16.42
C GLY A 62 -0.33 -5.93 -14.93
N LEU A 63 -0.44 -7.13 -14.40
CA LEU A 63 -0.23 -7.44 -12.99
C LEU A 63 1.22 -7.20 -12.56
N GLU A 64 2.19 -7.62 -13.36
CA GLU A 64 3.62 -7.40 -13.13
C GLU A 64 3.96 -5.91 -13.22
N ARG A 65 3.29 -5.17 -14.11
CA ARG A 65 3.44 -3.71 -14.16
C ARG A 65 2.91 -3.06 -12.88
N LEU A 66 1.76 -3.50 -12.36
CA LEU A 66 1.22 -3.02 -11.09
C LEU A 66 2.16 -3.32 -9.93
N VAL A 67 2.75 -4.53 -9.88
CA VAL A 67 3.75 -4.90 -8.86
C VAL A 67 5.01 -4.04 -8.96
N ARG A 68 5.48 -3.72 -10.17
CA ARG A 68 6.58 -2.76 -10.36
C ARG A 68 6.23 -1.36 -9.88
N ILE A 69 4.98 -0.90 -10.09
CA ILE A 69 4.51 0.38 -9.54
C ILE A 69 4.56 0.34 -8.02
N LEU A 70 4.11 -0.74 -7.37
CA LEU A 70 4.17 -0.91 -5.92
C LEU A 70 5.60 -0.86 -5.38
N PHE A 71 6.54 -1.51 -6.08
CA PHE A 71 7.95 -1.45 -5.72
C PHE A 71 8.49 0.00 -5.79
N ASN A 72 8.22 0.69 -6.91
CA ASN A 72 8.68 2.05 -7.13
C ASN A 72 8.05 3.08 -6.17
N THR A 73 6.87 2.79 -5.64
CA THR A 73 6.15 3.68 -4.69
C THR A 73 6.24 3.20 -3.24
N SER A 74 7.13 2.24 -2.93
CA SER A 74 7.29 1.70 -1.58
C SER A 74 7.71 2.78 -0.56
N ASN A 75 8.48 3.79 -0.99
CA ASN A 75 8.81 4.95 -0.15
C ASN A 75 7.70 5.99 -0.27
N ARG A 76 6.67 5.85 0.57
CA ARG A 76 5.43 6.67 0.58
C ARG A 76 5.65 8.10 1.09
N ALA A 77 6.68 8.78 0.61
CA ALA A 77 7.10 10.11 1.06
C ALA A 77 6.00 11.17 0.84
N ASP A 78 5.32 11.12 -0.30
CA ASP A 78 4.30 12.09 -0.67
C ASP A 78 2.89 11.51 -0.62
N ARG A 79 1.90 12.37 -0.34
CA ARG A 79 0.48 12.00 -0.37
C ARG A 79 0.10 11.32 -1.70
N LEU A 80 0.50 11.90 -2.83
CA LEU A 80 0.18 11.32 -4.15
C LEU A 80 0.86 9.98 -4.39
N THR A 81 2.08 9.78 -3.90
CA THR A 81 2.80 8.51 -3.98
C THR A 81 2.13 7.45 -3.12
N SER A 82 1.67 7.81 -1.92
CA SER A 82 0.87 6.93 -1.08
C SER A 82 -0.45 6.53 -1.74
N TRP A 83 -1.13 7.47 -2.39
CA TRP A 83 -2.36 7.20 -3.16
C TRP A 83 -2.10 6.27 -4.35
N LYS A 84 -1.01 6.46 -5.11
CA LYS A 84 -0.61 5.53 -6.18
C LYS A 84 -0.43 4.12 -5.64
N TRP A 85 0.31 3.98 -4.54
CA TRP A 85 0.57 2.68 -3.94
C TRP A 85 -0.75 2.03 -3.53
N THR A 86 -1.63 2.74 -2.81
CA THR A 86 -2.89 2.16 -2.35
C THR A 86 -3.78 1.75 -3.52
N LEU A 87 -3.91 2.59 -4.55
CA LEU A 87 -4.72 2.23 -5.72
C LEU A 87 -4.12 1.04 -6.48
N ALA A 88 -2.80 0.99 -6.65
CA ALA A 88 -2.13 -0.15 -7.27
C ALA A 88 -2.33 -1.44 -6.44
N PHE A 89 -2.18 -1.37 -5.12
CA PHE A 89 -2.35 -2.52 -4.24
C PHE A 89 -3.80 -3.01 -4.27
N GLN A 90 -4.76 -2.08 -4.18
CA GLN A 90 -6.18 -2.35 -4.32
C GLN A 90 -6.52 -3.03 -5.65
N THR A 91 -5.92 -2.60 -6.78
CA THR A 91 -6.16 -3.24 -8.07
C THR A 91 -5.67 -4.69 -8.08
N VAL A 92 -4.48 -4.98 -7.55
CA VAL A 92 -3.94 -6.35 -7.45
C VAL A 92 -4.82 -7.21 -6.56
N VAL A 93 -5.24 -6.69 -5.41
CA VAL A 93 -6.13 -7.39 -4.46
C VAL A 93 -7.49 -7.69 -5.08
N ASN A 94 -8.09 -6.72 -5.80
CA ASN A 94 -9.34 -6.94 -6.51
C ASN A 94 -9.24 -8.07 -7.54
N VAL A 95 -8.13 -8.12 -8.29
CA VAL A 95 -7.84 -9.18 -9.25
C VAL A 95 -7.76 -10.55 -8.56
N GLY A 96 -7.03 -10.66 -7.45
CA GLY A 96 -6.90 -11.93 -6.73
C GLY A 96 -8.19 -12.40 -6.05
N VAL A 97 -8.86 -11.52 -5.31
CA VAL A 97 -10.08 -11.87 -4.55
C VAL A 97 -11.23 -12.29 -5.48
N ARG A 98 -11.46 -11.55 -6.56
CA ARG A 98 -12.55 -11.82 -7.51
C ARG A 98 -12.14 -12.65 -8.71
N GLY A 99 -10.88 -13.10 -8.74
CA GLY A 99 -10.31 -13.92 -9.81
C GLY A 99 -10.63 -15.39 -9.67
N THR A 100 -10.46 -16.13 -10.76
CA THR A 100 -10.41 -17.59 -10.78
C THR A 100 -9.12 -18.10 -10.14
N GLU A 101 -9.00 -19.41 -9.97
CA GLU A 101 -7.77 -20.04 -9.46
C GLU A 101 -6.53 -19.72 -10.30
N GLN A 102 -6.68 -19.71 -11.63
CA GLN A 102 -5.58 -19.36 -12.55
C GLN A 102 -5.12 -17.91 -12.33
N ILE A 103 -6.06 -16.97 -12.20
CA ILE A 103 -5.76 -15.57 -11.90
C ILE A 103 -5.04 -15.44 -10.55
N ARG A 104 -5.50 -16.17 -9.52
CA ARG A 104 -4.87 -16.14 -8.20
C ARG A 104 -3.45 -16.69 -8.21
N THR A 105 -3.21 -17.75 -8.96
CA THR A 105 -1.86 -18.28 -9.17
C THR A 105 -0.97 -17.23 -9.84
N LYS A 106 -1.48 -16.56 -10.88
CA LYS A 106 -0.77 -15.44 -11.54
C LYS A 106 -0.50 -14.25 -10.61
N VAL A 107 -1.40 -13.93 -9.69
CA VAL A 107 -1.18 -12.90 -8.67
C VAL A 107 -0.01 -13.25 -7.75
N VAL A 108 0.14 -14.52 -7.39
CA VAL A 108 1.30 -15.01 -6.63
C VAL A 108 2.57 -14.93 -7.48
N ASP A 109 2.52 -15.43 -8.72
CA ASP A 109 3.66 -15.42 -9.65
C ASP A 109 4.16 -14.00 -9.96
N ALA A 110 3.26 -13.03 -10.03
CA ALA A 110 3.59 -11.62 -10.26
C ALA A 110 4.37 -10.99 -9.08
N GLY A 111 4.46 -11.65 -7.92
CA GLY A 111 5.29 -11.23 -6.80
C GLY A 111 4.60 -10.30 -5.80
N VAL A 112 3.29 -10.49 -5.54
CA VAL A 112 2.57 -9.68 -4.53
C VAL A 112 2.93 -10.04 -3.07
N ILE A 113 3.37 -11.27 -2.82
CA ILE A 113 3.53 -11.82 -1.47
C ILE A 113 4.51 -11.03 -0.58
N PRO A 114 5.69 -10.59 -1.07
CA PRO A 114 6.60 -9.77 -0.26
C PRO A 114 5.97 -8.49 0.28
N PHE A 115 5.06 -7.87 -0.48
CA PHE A 115 4.35 -6.67 -0.05
C PHE A 115 3.38 -6.98 1.09
N ILE A 116 2.61 -8.07 0.97
CA ILE A 116 1.71 -8.55 2.01
C ILE A 116 2.49 -8.83 3.30
N LEU A 117 3.60 -9.56 3.21
CA LEU A 117 4.44 -9.88 4.37
C LEU A 117 5.03 -8.62 5.01
N THR A 118 5.44 -7.65 4.20
CA THR A 118 5.97 -6.37 4.70
C THR A 118 4.90 -5.61 5.48
N ILE A 119 3.68 -5.51 4.94
CA ILE A 119 2.55 -4.85 5.61
C ILE A 119 2.26 -5.52 6.95
N LEU A 120 2.08 -6.85 6.94
CA LEU A 120 1.74 -7.61 8.15
C LEU A 120 2.87 -7.64 9.19
N SER A 121 4.13 -7.67 8.75
CA SER A 121 5.29 -7.58 9.64
C SER A 121 5.35 -6.21 10.33
N ASN A 122 5.14 -5.13 9.57
CA ASN A 122 5.12 -3.78 10.11
C ASN A 122 3.98 -3.58 11.10
N THR A 123 2.81 -4.16 10.85
CA THR A 123 1.68 -4.08 11.78
C THR A 123 1.96 -4.86 13.06
N ASN A 124 2.55 -6.05 12.98
CA ASN A 124 2.92 -6.82 14.16
C ASN A 124 3.94 -6.08 15.03
N LYS A 125 4.99 -5.52 14.42
CA LYS A 125 5.96 -4.67 15.13
C LYS A 125 5.30 -3.46 15.80
N GLY A 126 4.36 -2.81 15.10
CA GLY A 126 3.59 -1.69 15.66
C GLY A 126 2.72 -2.10 16.85
N LEU A 127 2.11 -3.29 16.79
CA LEU A 127 1.32 -3.85 17.90
C LEU A 127 2.20 -4.20 19.10
N GLU A 128 3.35 -4.85 18.88
CA GLU A 128 4.33 -5.18 19.93
C GLU A 128 4.82 -3.93 20.65
N GLN A 129 5.19 -2.88 19.91
CA GLN A 129 5.61 -1.61 20.50
C GLN A 129 4.50 -0.98 21.35
N ARG A 130 3.23 -1.03 20.91
CA ARG A 130 2.10 -0.51 21.71
C ARG A 130 1.92 -1.29 23.02
N ILE A 131 2.08 -2.62 22.97
CA ILE A 131 2.03 -3.48 24.15
C ILE A 131 3.15 -3.10 25.12
N ASP A 132 4.38 -2.92 24.65
CA ASP A 132 5.51 -2.56 25.51
C ASP A 132 5.38 -1.14 26.11
N HIS A 133 4.95 -0.15 25.33
CA HIS A 133 4.73 1.21 25.84
C HIS A 133 3.65 1.26 26.93
N SER A 134 2.60 0.43 26.83
CA SER A 134 1.58 0.33 27.89
C SER A 134 2.15 -0.22 29.20
N LYS A 135 3.08 -1.17 29.13
CA LYS A 135 3.79 -1.72 30.31
C LYS A 135 4.73 -0.68 30.92
N THR A 136 5.51 0.05 30.12
CA THR A 136 6.48 1.05 30.62
C THR A 136 5.79 2.30 31.20
N SER A 137 4.68 2.75 30.61
CA SER A 137 3.89 3.89 31.11
C SER A 137 3.28 3.61 32.49
N SER A 138 2.94 2.35 32.75
CA SER A 138 2.43 1.90 34.05
C SER A 138 3.50 1.92 35.15
N ILE A 139 4.77 1.68 34.80
CA ILE A 139 5.90 1.68 35.74
C ILE A 139 6.38 3.10 36.07
N HIS A 140 6.35 4.02 35.09
CA HIS A 140 6.90 5.36 35.29
C HIS A 140 5.99 6.32 36.08
N ASN A 141 4.67 6.10 36.06
CA ASN A 141 3.74 6.84 36.92
C ASN A 141 3.99 6.62 38.42
N ASN A 142 4.66 5.52 38.79
CA ASN A 142 5.02 5.23 40.18
C ASN A 142 6.40 5.81 40.61
N THR A 143 7.23 6.28 39.67
CA THR A 143 8.63 6.68 39.97
C THR A 143 8.93 8.18 39.83
N LEU A 144 8.05 8.98 39.21
CA LEU A 144 8.22 10.44 39.12
C LEU A 144 7.71 11.20 40.36
N ARG A 145 8.36 10.99 41.51
CA ARG A 145 8.29 11.92 42.66
C ARG A 145 9.66 12.17 43.29
N ARG A 146 10.66 12.59 42.51
CA ARG A 146 11.75 13.47 42.97
C ARG A 146 12.74 13.75 41.83
N SER A 147 12.85 14.99 41.39
CA SER A 147 14.06 15.47 40.74
C SER A 147 14.33 16.92 41.13
N THR A 148 15.56 17.20 41.53
CA THR A 148 16.04 18.45 42.12
C THR A 148 16.89 19.26 41.12
N PHE A 149 16.64 19.14 39.82
CA PHE A 149 17.39 19.86 38.79
C PHE A 149 16.78 21.23 38.48
N PRO A 150 17.60 22.26 38.20
CA PRO A 150 17.12 23.62 37.94
C PRO A 150 16.33 23.66 36.63
N TYR A 151 15.09 24.13 36.74
CA TYR A 151 14.10 24.10 35.68
C TYR A 151 14.38 25.20 34.64
N VAL A 152 14.85 24.82 33.45
CA VAL A 152 14.80 25.71 32.28
C VAL A 152 13.32 25.92 31.94
N LYS A 153 12.78 27.10 32.24
CA LYS A 153 11.39 27.46 31.95
C LYS A 153 11.17 27.52 30.44
N ILE A 154 10.69 26.43 29.87
CA ILE A 154 10.18 26.40 28.49
C ILE A 154 9.01 27.39 28.40
N ASN A 155 9.12 28.40 27.54
CA ASN A 155 8.09 29.41 27.32
C ASN A 155 6.77 28.78 26.86
N ALA A 156 5.64 29.35 27.30
CA ALA A 156 4.30 28.85 26.99
C ALA A 156 4.04 28.74 25.48
N ALA A 157 4.57 29.69 24.69
CA ALA A 157 4.51 29.67 23.23
C ALA A 157 5.26 28.46 22.64
N GLN A 158 6.44 28.14 23.18
CA GLN A 158 7.28 27.04 22.70
C GLN A 158 6.69 25.67 23.06
N ARG A 159 5.98 25.55 24.19
CA ARG A 159 5.19 24.34 24.53
C ARG A 159 4.00 24.16 23.59
N ARG A 160 3.26 25.23 23.30
CA ARG A 160 2.13 25.18 22.35
C ARG A 160 2.60 24.80 20.96
N HIS A 161 3.67 25.42 20.47
CA HIS A 161 4.25 25.12 19.16
C HIS A 161 4.76 23.68 19.05
N ARG A 162 5.40 23.15 20.10
CA ARG A 162 5.81 21.74 20.15
C ARG A 162 4.65 20.77 20.23
N ARG A 163 3.55 21.08 20.93
CA ARG A 163 2.37 20.20 20.99
C ARG A 163 1.70 20.08 19.62
N ILE A 164 1.44 21.22 18.98
CA ILE A 164 0.79 21.28 17.67
C ILE A 164 1.59 20.47 16.63
N HIS A 165 2.90 20.71 16.50
CA HIS A 165 3.70 19.98 15.50
C HIS A 165 4.04 18.53 15.89
N LYS A 166 4.01 18.17 17.18
CA LYS A 166 4.28 16.79 17.62
C LYS A 166 3.09 15.88 17.33
N ASP A 167 1.87 16.38 17.53
CA ASP A 167 0.65 15.62 17.26
C ASP A 167 0.46 15.44 15.75
N ASP A 168 0.71 16.49 14.94
CA ASP A 168 0.64 16.39 13.47
C ASP A 168 1.68 15.41 12.91
N LYS A 169 2.94 15.48 13.37
CA LYS A 169 4.01 14.60 12.89
C LYS A 169 3.76 13.13 13.25
N LYS A 170 3.24 12.88 14.46
CA LYS A 170 2.90 11.53 14.92
C LYS A 170 1.71 10.95 14.14
N HIS A 171 0.67 11.74 13.89
CA HIS A 171 -0.48 11.28 13.10
C HIS A 171 -0.09 10.96 11.64
N ILE A 172 0.80 11.74 11.05
CA ILE A 172 1.30 11.52 9.68
C ILE A 172 2.14 10.24 9.62
N GLU A 173 3.08 10.04 10.55
CA GLU A 173 3.91 8.83 10.59
C GLU A 173 3.07 7.57 10.86
N ASP A 174 2.11 7.61 11.80
CA ASP A 174 1.23 6.48 12.11
C ASP A 174 0.31 6.11 10.92
N HIS A 175 -0.20 7.10 10.17
CA HIS A 175 -1.03 6.83 8.98
C HIS A 175 -0.24 6.40 7.73
N VAL A 176 1.03 6.75 7.62
CA VAL A 176 1.85 6.38 6.45
C VAL A 176 2.28 4.91 6.48
N PHE A 177 2.43 4.33 7.67
CA PHE A 177 2.89 2.94 7.85
C PHE A 177 1.80 1.95 8.29
N HIS A 178 0.65 2.42 8.81
CA HIS A 178 -0.41 1.56 9.35
C HIS A 178 -1.82 1.93 8.86
N ARG A 179 -2.02 2.10 7.54
CA ARG A 179 -3.38 2.20 7.02
C ARG A 179 -4.09 0.86 7.24
N GLU A 180 -5.11 0.85 8.08
CA GLU A 180 -5.93 -0.34 8.36
C GLU A 180 -6.49 -0.98 7.09
N GLU A 181 -6.80 -0.15 6.08
CA GLU A 181 -7.19 -0.60 4.74
C GLU A 181 -6.17 -1.56 4.10
N ASP A 182 -4.88 -1.25 4.16
CA ASP A 182 -3.83 -2.08 3.54
C ASP A 182 -3.72 -3.44 4.28
N ILE A 183 -4.00 -3.47 5.58
CA ILE A 183 -4.06 -4.70 6.40
C ILE A 183 -5.26 -5.54 5.98
N LEU A 184 -6.44 -4.94 5.90
CA LEU A 184 -7.67 -5.63 5.52
C LEU A 184 -7.53 -6.23 4.12
N LEU A 185 -6.99 -5.47 3.17
CA LEU A 185 -6.73 -5.94 1.81
C LEU A 185 -5.71 -7.08 1.78
N SER A 186 -4.66 -7.01 2.58
CA SER A 186 -3.66 -8.06 2.72
C SER A 186 -4.27 -9.36 3.25
N LEU A 187 -5.02 -9.28 4.33
CA LEU A 187 -5.69 -10.43 4.94
C LEU A 187 -6.76 -11.02 4.02
N GLN A 188 -7.53 -10.16 3.35
CA GLN A 188 -8.53 -10.57 2.38
C GLN A 188 -7.88 -11.31 1.22
N LEU A 189 -6.82 -10.77 0.62
CA LEU A 189 -6.12 -11.45 -0.47
C LEU A 189 -5.57 -12.80 0.00
N LEU A 190 -4.90 -12.86 1.16
CA LEU A 190 -4.38 -14.11 1.72
C LEU A 190 -5.47 -15.16 1.88
N ALA A 191 -6.65 -14.81 2.41
CA ALA A 191 -7.74 -15.76 2.61
C ALA A 191 -8.20 -16.44 1.29
N TYR A 192 -8.16 -15.70 0.18
CA TYR A 192 -8.55 -16.21 -1.14
C TYR A 192 -7.42 -17.00 -1.83
N LEU A 193 -6.17 -16.63 -1.58
CA LEU A 193 -5.00 -17.35 -2.06
C LEU A 193 -4.80 -18.68 -1.31
N SER A 194 -4.93 -18.67 0.01
CA SER A 194 -4.76 -19.84 0.87
C SER A 194 -5.89 -20.85 0.74
N LYS A 195 -6.93 -20.57 -0.04
CA LYS A 195 -7.98 -21.55 -0.36
C LYS A 195 -7.43 -22.76 -1.13
N TYR A 196 -6.35 -22.58 -1.90
CA TYR A 196 -5.85 -23.61 -2.80
C TYR A 196 -4.65 -24.37 -2.20
N PRO A 197 -4.63 -25.71 -2.22
CA PRO A 197 -3.53 -26.53 -1.70
C PRO A 197 -2.16 -26.13 -2.23
N HIS A 198 -1.98 -26.06 -3.55
CA HIS A 198 -0.68 -25.77 -4.16
C HIS A 198 -0.12 -24.39 -3.81
N ILE A 199 -0.98 -23.39 -3.65
CA ILE A 199 -0.56 -22.04 -3.22
C ILE A 199 -0.15 -22.05 -1.73
N ARG A 200 -0.86 -22.83 -0.88
CA ARG A 200 -0.44 -23.00 0.52
C ARG A 200 0.90 -23.69 0.62
N ASP A 201 1.12 -24.75 -0.16
CA ASP A 201 2.40 -25.46 -0.19
C ASP A 201 3.53 -24.53 -0.63
N LEU A 202 3.28 -23.65 -1.60
CA LEU A 202 4.21 -22.59 -1.99
C LEU A 202 4.49 -21.64 -0.82
N PHE A 203 3.49 -21.23 -0.05
CA PHE A 203 3.72 -20.37 1.12
C PHE A 203 4.56 -21.05 2.19
N HIS A 204 4.36 -22.35 2.42
CA HIS A 204 5.13 -23.12 3.40
C HIS A 204 6.57 -23.39 2.93
N THR A 205 6.78 -23.65 1.64
CA THR A 205 8.10 -24.00 1.10
C THR A 205 8.96 -22.78 0.77
N ALA A 206 8.37 -21.71 0.25
CA ALA A 206 9.12 -20.55 -0.24
C ALA A 206 9.43 -19.51 0.84
N TYR A 207 8.71 -19.52 1.97
CA TYR A 207 8.82 -18.50 3.03
C TYR A 207 9.08 -19.11 4.41
N ASP A 208 9.68 -20.29 4.47
CA ASP A 208 10.06 -20.91 5.73
C ASP A 208 11.05 -20.00 6.49
N LYS A 209 10.80 -19.79 7.78
CA LYS A 209 11.54 -18.83 8.61
C LYS A 209 12.99 -19.30 8.80
N ASN A 210 13.91 -18.71 8.04
CA ASN A 210 15.31 -18.55 8.45
C ASN A 210 15.47 -17.25 9.23
#